data_AF-A0A7V8IZ60-F1
#
_entry.id   AF-A0A7V8IZ60-F1
#
_cell.length_a   1.000
_cell.length_b   1.000
_cell.length_c   1.000
_cell.angle_alpha   90.00
_cell.angle_beta   90.00
_cell.angle_gamma   90.00
#
_symmetry.space_group_name_H-M   'P 1'
#
loop_
_entity.id
_entity.type
_entity.pdbx_description
1 polymer ?
#
loop_
_entity_poly.entity_id
_entity_poly.type
_entity_poly.pdbx_seq_one_letter_code
_entity_poly.pdbx_strand_id
1 'polypeptide(L)'
;MPVGRLETGVGRDLYDERPMRRFAGFLAIACIGCAVDPGSPPVAQARRPGYVILAPRALAPSCKPLLQHRRGEFEAEVWVLEDVVARFEGADDAEKVKRFLYFKWRTGALKYALLVGDADVFPVRYMMLDRVARPAFDVAFYPSDLYYGDLATADGLFDDWNAAKNGVHAGYYGEVHGEHHKVPPVNFDGIDYRPEIGVGRWPLSTAEGVLLQSLKVVSYERGLDARSRRVGLVACGGWVDSRGSFEAVSRALSPGWEVEKLFYGDAEPDPGRVAELASGDALLVAHAGHGSEAGWAGCLAIDALRQWERLNATILVSAGCGTAVMSTQAPYEGYTDVLGAEHPGTNAGEVFSCEPPPPACYQPKHNPTSFGERSLQNAVGAVAYFGCDTGSQPCALTLVGAFVEGLSAQDEPRLGDLWRGAVSAYWDRERLAEIVPTESWYPASIFFQGMKFVLFGDPALRVVPRILKK
;
A
#
# COMPACT_ATOMS: atom_id res chain seq x y z
N MET A 1 44.42 50.92 -33.86
CA MET A 1 44.72 50.66 -35.28
C MET A 1 45.09 49.19 -35.43
N PRO A 2 44.55 48.46 -36.43
CA PRO A 2 43.27 48.67 -37.11
C PRO A 2 42.38 47.39 -37.09
N VAL A 3 41.05 47.49 -36.91
CA VAL A 3 39.93 47.67 -37.90
C VAL A 3 39.38 46.31 -38.37
N GLY A 4 38.07 46.00 -38.47
CA GLY A 4 36.78 46.71 -38.32
C GLY A 4 35.63 45.66 -38.32
N ARG A 5 34.48 45.86 -37.64
CA ARG A 5 33.23 46.55 -38.09
C ARG A 5 32.65 45.97 -39.41
N LEU A 6 31.36 45.73 -39.64
CA LEU A 6 30.04 46.13 -39.06
C LEU A 6 28.97 45.27 -39.81
N GLU A 7 27.86 44.84 -39.18
CA GLU A 7 26.45 45.27 -39.42
C GLU A 7 25.96 45.22 -40.90
N THR A 8 24.74 44.89 -41.32
CA THR A 8 23.32 44.88 -40.83
C THR A 8 22.53 44.15 -41.95
N GLY A 9 21.36 43.52 -41.77
CA GLY A 9 20.05 44.17 -41.64
C GLY A 9 19.04 43.64 -42.67
N VAL A 10 17.96 43.02 -42.17
CA VAL A 10 16.52 43.16 -42.50
C VAL A 10 16.03 43.49 -43.93
N GLY A 11 14.98 42.77 -44.38
CA GLY A 11 13.91 43.25 -45.29
C GLY A 11 13.44 42.19 -46.31
N ARG A 12 12.33 41.46 -46.08
CA ARG A 12 10.90 41.72 -46.40
C ARG A 12 10.51 41.79 -47.89
N ASP A 13 9.52 40.93 -48.19
CA ASP A 13 8.40 41.02 -49.15
C ASP A 13 8.67 41.33 -50.63
N LEU A 14 8.12 40.50 -51.53
CA LEU A 14 6.89 40.81 -52.28
C LEU A 14 6.62 39.79 -53.40
N TYR A 15 5.32 39.61 -53.63
CA TYR A 15 4.64 38.89 -54.70
C TYR A 15 5.13 39.23 -56.11
N ASP A 16 5.07 38.26 -57.04
CA ASP A 16 4.59 38.53 -58.42
C ASP A 16 3.95 37.30 -59.07
N GLU A 17 2.99 37.57 -59.94
CA GLU A 17 1.89 36.76 -60.41
C GLU A 17 2.05 36.20 -61.85
N ARG A 18 1.37 35.06 -62.09
CA ARG A 18 0.63 34.64 -63.34
C ARG A 18 1.42 34.23 -64.61
N PRO A 19 0.78 33.61 -65.64
CA PRO A 19 -0.30 32.58 -65.69
C PRO A 19 -0.10 31.51 -66.82
N MET A 20 -0.92 30.43 -66.88
CA MET A 20 -1.70 30.01 -68.09
C MET A 20 -2.52 28.68 -67.94
N ARG A 21 -3.84 28.85 -68.07
CA ARG A 21 -4.91 28.07 -68.78
C ARG A 21 -4.71 26.56 -69.08
N ARG A 22 -5.54 25.69 -68.45
CA ARG A 22 -6.83 25.10 -68.89
C ARG A 22 -6.74 23.95 -69.93
N PHE A 23 -7.19 22.76 -69.54
CA PHE A 23 -8.01 21.88 -70.39
C PHE A 23 -9.02 21.11 -69.52
N ALA A 24 -10.28 21.12 -69.97
CA ALA A 24 -11.41 20.45 -69.35
C ALA A 24 -11.68 19.11 -70.06
N GLY A 25 -12.14 18.12 -69.30
CA GLY A 25 -12.67 16.86 -69.81
C GLY A 25 -13.66 16.29 -68.80
N PHE A 26 -14.94 16.49 -69.05
CA PHE A 26 -16.06 15.88 -68.31
C PHE A 26 -16.21 14.41 -68.73
N LEU A 27 -16.32 13.51 -67.75
CA LEU A 27 -17.00 12.24 -67.93
C LEU A 27 -17.89 12.00 -66.70
N ALA A 28 -19.20 12.12 -66.89
CA ALA A 28 -20.21 11.80 -65.89
C ALA A 28 -20.55 10.31 -66.00
N ILE A 29 -20.32 9.55 -64.92
CA ILE A 29 -20.91 8.23 -64.70
C ILE A 29 -21.73 8.33 -63.44
N ALA A 30 -23.05 8.20 -63.60
CA ALA A 30 -23.99 8.11 -62.50
C ALA A 30 -23.89 6.72 -61.86
N CYS A 31 -23.35 6.65 -60.65
CA CYS A 31 -23.50 5.48 -59.77
C CYS A 31 -24.44 5.85 -58.64
N ILE A 32 -25.52 5.08 -58.54
CA ILE A 32 -26.56 5.12 -57.52
C ILE A 32 -25.88 4.93 -56.15
N GLY A 33 -26.05 5.93 -55.27
CA GLY A 33 -25.49 5.91 -53.92
C GLY A 33 -26.26 4.93 -53.03
N CYS A 34 -25.57 3.88 -52.58
CA CYS A 34 -25.85 3.32 -51.26
C CYS A 34 -24.98 4.12 -50.28
N ALA A 35 -25.61 4.97 -49.46
CA ALA A 35 -24.95 5.60 -48.33
C ALA A 35 -24.52 4.49 -47.35
N VAL A 36 -23.24 4.15 -47.37
CA VAL A 36 -22.60 3.44 -46.26
C VAL A 36 -22.27 4.53 -45.25
N ASP A 37 -23.03 4.54 -44.17
CA ASP A 37 -22.73 5.31 -42.97
C ASP A 37 -21.26 5.05 -42.59
N PRO A 38 -20.37 6.06 -42.49
CA PRO A 38 -19.02 5.84 -42.04
C PRO A 38 -19.12 5.37 -40.59
N GLY A 39 -19.05 4.06 -40.43
CA GLY A 39 -19.27 3.36 -39.18
C GLY A 39 -18.55 4.08 -38.04
N SER A 40 -19.31 4.33 -36.98
CA SER A 40 -18.80 4.76 -35.69
C SER A 40 -17.47 4.08 -35.39
N PRO A 41 -16.43 4.80 -34.91
CA PRO A 41 -15.17 4.17 -34.55
C PRO A 41 -15.47 3.00 -33.61
N PRO A 42 -14.77 1.85 -33.75
CA PRO A 42 -15.00 0.71 -32.89
C PRO A 42 -14.88 1.21 -31.45
N VAL A 43 -15.98 1.10 -30.70
CA VAL A 43 -15.98 1.40 -29.27
C VAL A 43 -14.87 0.54 -28.69
N ALA A 44 -13.78 1.16 -28.29
CA ALA A 44 -12.68 0.47 -27.65
C ALA A 44 -13.30 -0.30 -26.48
N GLN A 45 -13.31 -1.64 -26.57
CA GLN A 45 -13.77 -2.47 -25.46
C GLN A 45 -12.98 -2.02 -24.25
N ALA A 46 -13.69 -1.56 -23.21
CA ALA A 46 -13.04 -1.10 -21.98
C ALA A 46 -12.19 -2.27 -21.47
N ARG A 47 -10.87 -2.13 -21.55
CA ARG A 47 -9.94 -3.16 -21.12
C ARG A 47 -10.16 -3.38 -19.63
N ARG A 48 -10.31 -4.64 -19.21
CA ARG A 48 -10.44 -4.95 -17.79
C ARG A 48 -9.18 -4.48 -17.04
N PRO A 49 -9.32 -3.99 -15.80
CA PRO A 49 -8.16 -3.60 -15.00
C PRO A 49 -7.23 -4.79 -14.78
N GLY A 50 -5.93 -4.52 -14.73
CA GLY A 50 -4.90 -5.51 -14.46
C GLY A 50 -4.80 -5.86 -12.98
N TYR A 51 -4.60 -7.14 -12.69
CA TYR A 51 -4.37 -7.66 -11.35
C TYR A 51 -3.20 -8.65 -11.39
N VAL A 52 -2.18 -8.40 -10.58
CA VAL A 52 -1.01 -9.27 -10.50
C VAL A 52 -0.95 -9.93 -9.13
N ILE A 53 -0.77 -11.25 -9.12
CA ILE A 53 -0.29 -11.98 -7.95
C ILE A 53 1.19 -12.24 -8.18
N LEU A 54 2.06 -11.75 -7.31
CA LEU A 54 3.49 -12.09 -7.32
C LEU A 54 3.77 -13.05 -6.17
N ALA A 55 4.33 -14.22 -6.47
CA ALA A 55 4.54 -15.26 -5.47
C ALA A 55 5.84 -16.04 -5.76
N PRO A 56 6.58 -16.50 -4.73
CA PRO A 56 7.64 -17.49 -4.89
C PRO A 56 7.13 -18.72 -5.64
N ARG A 57 8.00 -19.38 -6.40
CA ARG A 57 7.65 -20.53 -7.23
C ARG A 57 6.96 -21.64 -6.44
N ALA A 58 7.38 -21.83 -5.18
CA ALA A 58 6.80 -22.81 -4.27
C ALA A 58 5.34 -22.48 -3.85
N LEU A 59 4.98 -21.19 -3.81
CA LEU A 59 3.67 -20.71 -3.35
C LEU A 59 2.70 -20.40 -4.50
N ALA A 60 3.23 -20.10 -5.69
CA ALA A 60 2.45 -19.72 -6.86
C ALA A 60 1.31 -20.70 -7.22
N PRO A 61 1.49 -22.04 -7.17
CA PRO A 61 0.39 -22.98 -7.47
C PRO A 61 -0.80 -22.86 -6.52
N SER A 62 -0.57 -22.51 -5.25
CA SER A 62 -1.62 -22.36 -4.24
C SER A 62 -2.52 -21.15 -4.47
N CYS A 63 -2.10 -20.20 -5.30
CA CYS A 63 -2.90 -19.02 -5.67
C CYS A 63 -3.99 -19.34 -6.71
N LYS A 64 -4.05 -20.57 -7.24
CA LYS A 64 -4.96 -20.96 -8.33
C LYS A 64 -6.44 -20.65 -8.05
N PRO A 65 -7.02 -20.94 -6.86
CA PRO A 65 -8.41 -20.61 -6.59
C PRO A 65 -8.69 -19.12 -6.69
N LEU A 66 -7.79 -18.29 -6.13
CA LEU A 66 -7.92 -16.83 -6.20
C LEU A 66 -7.80 -16.34 -7.64
N LEU A 67 -6.80 -16.81 -8.39
CA LEU A 67 -6.58 -16.43 -9.78
C LEU A 67 -7.83 -16.70 -10.64
N GLN A 68 -8.43 -17.89 -10.50
CA GLN A 68 -9.64 -18.26 -11.22
C GLN A 68 -10.81 -17.33 -10.89
N HIS A 69 -10.96 -17.00 -9.61
CA HIS A 69 -11.99 -16.07 -9.15
C HIS A 69 -11.79 -14.65 -9.69
N ARG A 70 -10.55 -14.14 -9.68
CA ARG A 70 -10.20 -12.79 -10.15
C ARG A 70 -10.35 -12.62 -11.66
N ARG A 71 -10.13 -13.67 -12.47
CA ARG A 71 -10.32 -13.63 -13.93
C ARG A 71 -11.75 -13.32 -14.39
N GLY A 72 -12.73 -13.41 -13.49
CA GLY A 72 -14.10 -12.94 -13.77
C GLY A 72 -14.18 -11.41 -13.96
N GLU A 73 -13.31 -10.66 -13.30
CA GLU A 73 -13.40 -9.20 -13.18
C GLU A 73 -12.13 -8.47 -13.67
N PHE A 74 -10.98 -9.15 -13.68
CA PHE A 74 -9.66 -8.58 -13.96
C PHE A 74 -8.92 -9.33 -15.07
N GLU A 75 -7.97 -8.64 -15.70
CA GLU A 75 -6.85 -9.27 -16.42
C GLU A 75 -5.86 -9.78 -15.37
N ALA A 76 -6.21 -10.92 -14.76
CA ALA A 76 -5.50 -11.49 -13.62
C ALA A 76 -4.40 -12.47 -14.05
N GLU A 77 -3.20 -12.24 -13.54
CA GLU A 77 -1.99 -13.04 -13.81
C GLU A 77 -1.29 -13.44 -12.50
N VAL A 78 -0.69 -14.63 -12.48
CA VAL A 78 0.30 -15.00 -11.45
C VAL A 78 1.68 -14.91 -12.08
N TRP A 79 2.56 -14.17 -11.42
CA TRP A 79 3.98 -14.06 -11.76
C TRP A 79 4.80 -14.76 -10.69
N VAL A 80 5.80 -15.50 -11.13
CA VAL A 80 6.75 -16.17 -10.23
C VAL A 80 7.84 -15.17 -9.86
N LEU A 81 8.05 -14.96 -8.57
CA LEU A 81 8.99 -13.98 -8.03
C LEU A 81 10.40 -14.18 -8.59
N GLU A 82 10.89 -15.42 -8.59
CA GLU A 82 12.22 -15.80 -9.07
C GLU A 82 12.42 -15.47 -10.55
N ASP A 83 11.37 -15.58 -11.37
CA ASP A 83 11.41 -15.23 -12.80
C ASP A 83 11.42 -13.70 -13.00
N VAL A 84 10.76 -12.95 -12.12
CA VAL A 84 10.77 -11.48 -12.13
C VAL A 84 12.14 -10.95 -11.72
N VAL A 85 12.71 -11.41 -10.60
CA VAL A 85 14.03 -10.95 -10.12
C VAL A 85 15.18 -11.37 -11.04
N ALA A 86 15.00 -12.41 -11.85
CA ALA A 86 15.96 -12.78 -12.88
C ALA A 86 15.88 -11.89 -14.14
N ARG A 87 14.73 -11.27 -14.40
CA ARG A 87 14.44 -10.53 -15.63
C ARG A 87 14.67 -9.03 -15.52
N PHE A 88 14.46 -8.46 -14.33
CA PHE A 88 14.60 -7.02 -14.10
C PHE A 88 15.94 -6.71 -13.46
N GLU A 89 16.57 -5.63 -13.90
CA GLU A 89 17.73 -5.04 -13.21
C GLU A 89 17.25 -4.17 -12.04
N GLY A 90 18.11 -3.95 -11.04
CA GLY A 90 17.83 -3.17 -9.84
C GLY A 90 18.94 -3.38 -8.80
N ALA A 91 19.04 -2.52 -7.78
CA ALA A 91 20.06 -2.62 -6.75
C ALA A 91 19.92 -3.91 -5.92
N ASP A 92 18.69 -4.35 -5.68
CA ASP A 92 18.33 -5.59 -4.98
C ASP A 92 16.99 -6.14 -5.51
N ASP A 93 16.54 -7.27 -4.95
CA ASP A 93 15.31 -7.93 -5.40
C ASP A 93 14.04 -7.12 -5.11
N ALA A 94 14.02 -6.29 -4.05
CA ALA A 94 12.90 -5.39 -3.78
C ALA A 94 12.75 -4.35 -4.91
N GLU A 95 13.84 -3.73 -5.35
CA GLU A 95 13.78 -2.78 -6.47
C GLU A 95 13.38 -3.46 -7.78
N LYS A 96 13.87 -4.68 -8.05
CA LYS A 96 13.49 -5.45 -9.24
C LYS A 96 11.99 -5.75 -9.27
N VAL A 97 11.40 -6.10 -8.12
CA VAL A 97 9.94 -6.26 -7.97
C VAL A 97 9.23 -4.94 -8.27
N LYS A 98 9.66 -3.83 -7.67
CA LYS A 98 9.04 -2.51 -7.92
C LYS A 98 9.13 -2.09 -9.39
N ARG A 99 10.27 -2.31 -10.05
CA ARG A 99 10.46 -2.04 -11.49
C ARG A 99 9.54 -2.87 -12.37
N PHE A 100 9.30 -4.13 -12.01
CA PHE A 100 8.31 -4.96 -12.68
C PHE A 100 6.89 -4.41 -12.54
N LEU A 101 6.50 -3.99 -11.32
CA LEU A 101 5.18 -3.39 -11.08
C LEU A 101 5.03 -2.06 -11.83
N TYR A 102 6.06 -1.20 -11.80
CA TYR A 102 6.12 0.03 -12.60
C TYR A 102 5.97 -0.25 -14.10
N PHE A 103 6.69 -1.24 -14.64
CA PHE A 103 6.55 -1.65 -16.04
C PHE A 103 5.12 -2.08 -16.37
N LYS A 104 4.50 -2.92 -15.52
CA LYS A 104 3.12 -3.39 -15.69
C LYS A 104 2.09 -2.25 -15.60
N TRP A 105 2.34 -1.27 -14.74
CA TRP A 105 1.52 -0.06 -14.62
C TRP A 105 1.68 0.85 -15.85
N ARG A 106 2.91 1.17 -16.26
CA ARG A 106 3.20 2.06 -17.40
C ARG A 106 2.72 1.52 -18.74
N THR A 107 2.83 0.20 -18.95
CA THR A 107 2.51 -0.45 -20.24
C THR A 107 1.14 -1.13 -20.27
N GLY A 108 0.43 -1.14 -19.14
CA GLY A 108 -0.83 -1.83 -18.96
C GLY A 108 -1.82 -1.02 -18.15
N ALA A 109 -2.84 -1.71 -17.64
CA ALA A 109 -3.85 -1.13 -16.77
C ALA A 109 -3.73 -1.72 -15.34
N LEU A 110 -2.51 -2.01 -14.87
CA LEU A 110 -2.29 -2.59 -13.54
C LEU A 110 -2.95 -1.69 -12.50
N LYS A 111 -3.93 -2.23 -11.78
CA LYS A 111 -4.65 -1.54 -10.72
C LYS A 111 -4.27 -2.06 -9.34
N TYR A 112 -3.96 -3.35 -9.25
CA TYR A 112 -3.70 -4.00 -7.97
C TYR A 112 -2.58 -5.04 -8.08
N ALA A 113 -1.77 -5.16 -7.03
CA ALA A 113 -0.75 -6.19 -6.89
C ALA A 113 -0.84 -6.86 -5.50
N LEU A 114 -1.01 -8.18 -5.50
CA LEU A 114 -0.94 -9.02 -4.32
C LEU A 114 0.46 -9.63 -4.20
N LEU A 115 1.17 -9.32 -3.12
CA LEU A 115 2.47 -9.89 -2.76
C LEU A 115 2.22 -11.13 -1.90
N VAL A 116 2.58 -12.32 -2.36
CA VAL A 116 2.35 -13.57 -1.64
C VAL A 116 3.68 -14.11 -1.12
N GLY A 117 3.84 -14.10 0.19
CA GLY A 117 5.06 -14.52 0.87
C GLY A 117 5.39 -13.58 2.02
N ASP A 118 5.91 -14.16 3.08
CA ASP A 118 6.42 -13.42 4.23
C ASP A 118 7.87 -12.96 3.99
N ALA A 119 8.46 -12.20 4.92
CA ALA A 119 9.81 -11.63 4.77
C ALA A 119 10.93 -12.68 4.62
N ASP A 120 10.66 -13.95 4.91
CA ASP A 120 11.59 -15.06 4.68
C ASP A 120 11.68 -15.49 3.20
N VAL A 121 10.62 -15.28 2.41
CA VAL A 121 10.52 -15.76 1.03
C VAL A 121 10.15 -14.69 0.00
N PHE A 122 9.75 -13.49 0.43
CA PHE A 122 9.37 -12.39 -0.46
C PHE A 122 10.03 -11.09 0.01
N PRO A 123 10.67 -10.32 -0.90
CA PRO A 123 11.48 -9.19 -0.50
C PRO A 123 10.65 -8.08 0.15
N VAL A 124 11.23 -7.46 1.17
CA VAL A 124 10.72 -6.30 1.89
C VAL A 124 11.65 -5.12 1.64
N ARG A 125 11.09 -3.94 1.42
CA ARG A 125 11.85 -2.70 1.46
C ARG A 125 11.84 -2.16 2.87
N TYR A 126 13.02 -1.84 3.40
CA TYR A 126 13.16 -1.08 4.63
C TYR A 126 13.36 0.39 4.32
N MET A 127 12.55 1.25 4.93
CA MET A 127 12.82 2.67 5.01
C MET A 127 13.82 2.95 6.12
N MET A 128 14.67 3.97 5.95
CA MET A 128 15.60 4.44 6.98
C MET A 128 15.02 5.67 7.68
N LEU A 129 15.02 5.65 9.02
CA LEU A 129 14.67 6.80 9.85
C LEU A 129 15.89 7.22 10.65
N ASP A 130 16.14 8.52 10.72
CA ASP A 130 16.99 9.03 11.79
C ASP A 130 16.24 8.94 13.12
N ARG A 131 16.94 8.58 14.19
CA ARG A 131 16.38 8.39 15.54
C ARG A 131 17.34 8.92 16.58
N VAL A 132 16.86 9.25 17.79
CA VAL A 132 17.78 9.56 18.90
C VAL A 132 18.07 8.28 19.68
N ALA A 133 18.98 7.47 19.14
CA ALA A 133 19.37 6.17 19.68
C ALA A 133 20.86 5.90 19.44
N ARG A 134 21.72 6.48 20.28
CA ARG A 134 23.19 6.40 20.12
C ARG A 134 23.75 4.99 19.92
N PRO A 135 23.30 3.94 20.64
CA PRO A 135 23.79 2.58 20.40
C PRO A 135 23.52 2.08 18.97
N ALA A 136 22.47 2.57 18.32
CA ALA A 136 22.09 2.28 16.94
C ALA A 136 22.70 3.27 15.93
N PHE A 137 23.65 4.10 16.38
CA PHE A 137 24.20 5.21 15.59
C PHE A 137 23.11 6.18 15.09
N ASP A 138 22.06 6.40 15.89
CA ASP A 138 20.97 7.31 15.56
C ASP A 138 20.23 6.95 14.25
N VAL A 139 20.24 5.66 13.87
CA VAL A 139 19.58 5.11 12.68
C VAL A 139 18.61 3.99 13.07
N ALA A 140 17.48 3.90 12.38
CA ALA A 140 16.57 2.76 12.44
C ALA A 140 16.02 2.41 11.06
N PHE A 141 15.62 1.16 10.90
CA PHE A 141 15.04 0.62 9.68
C PHE A 141 13.69 0.00 9.98
N TYR A 142 12.70 0.34 9.15
CA TYR A 142 11.34 -0.20 9.27
C TYR A 142 10.84 -0.70 7.93
N PRO A 143 10.17 -1.86 7.89
CA PRO A 143 9.64 -2.40 6.64
C PRO A 143 8.47 -1.55 6.12
N SER A 144 8.37 -1.39 4.80
CA SER A 144 7.30 -0.63 4.15
C SER A 144 6.90 -1.23 2.80
N ASP A 145 5.69 -1.77 2.74
CA ASP A 145 5.08 -2.21 1.48
C ASP A 145 4.47 -1.06 0.67
N LEU A 146 4.39 0.16 1.23
CA LEU A 146 4.04 1.36 0.46
C LEU A 146 5.00 1.54 -0.72
N TYR A 147 6.27 1.14 -0.56
CA TYR A 147 7.28 1.10 -1.63
C TYR A 147 6.79 0.42 -2.92
N TYR A 148 6.01 -0.66 -2.80
CA TYR A 148 5.54 -1.40 -3.96
C TYR A 148 4.29 -0.80 -4.62
N GLY A 149 3.62 0.15 -3.94
CA GLY A 149 2.48 0.87 -4.48
C GLY A 149 2.83 2.25 -5.03
N ASP A 150 3.81 2.92 -4.43
CA ASP A 150 4.35 4.23 -4.78
C ASP A 150 5.41 4.07 -5.88
N LEU A 151 4.96 3.86 -7.11
CA LEU A 151 5.78 3.39 -8.23
C LEU A 151 6.52 4.51 -8.95
N ALA A 152 5.97 5.73 -8.90
CA ALA A 152 6.43 6.82 -9.74
C ALA A 152 6.47 8.16 -9.00
N THR A 153 7.39 9.01 -9.43
CA THR A 153 7.37 10.43 -9.06
C THR A 153 6.16 11.13 -9.68
N ALA A 154 5.81 12.32 -9.20
CA ALA A 154 4.69 13.13 -9.73
C ALA A 154 4.70 13.37 -11.27
N ASP A 155 5.87 13.36 -11.92
CA ASP A 155 6.02 13.46 -13.38
C ASP A 155 5.94 12.10 -14.11
N GLY A 156 5.72 11.03 -13.36
CA GLY A 156 5.52 9.66 -13.82
C GLY A 156 6.80 8.87 -14.07
N LEU A 157 7.97 9.39 -13.74
CA LEU A 157 9.23 8.65 -13.80
C LEU A 157 9.30 7.60 -12.69
N PHE A 158 10.15 6.58 -12.85
CA PHE A 158 10.30 5.55 -11.82
C PHE A 158 10.89 6.16 -10.54
N ASP A 159 10.21 5.97 -9.41
CA ASP A 159 10.70 6.37 -8.09
C ASP A 159 11.36 5.15 -7.41
N ASP A 160 12.66 5.21 -7.15
CA ASP A 160 13.39 4.13 -6.50
C ASP A 160 13.47 4.27 -4.97
N TRP A 161 12.89 5.35 -4.42
CA TRP A 161 13.01 5.80 -3.02
C TRP A 161 14.45 5.95 -2.55
N ASN A 162 15.40 6.38 -3.39
CA ASN A 162 16.73 6.73 -2.94
C ASN A 162 17.31 7.87 -3.79
N ALA A 163 17.35 9.09 -3.26
CA ALA A 163 17.93 10.25 -3.92
C ALA A 163 19.46 10.32 -3.74
N ALA A 164 20.00 9.75 -2.66
CA ALA A 164 21.40 9.87 -2.28
C ALA A 164 22.21 8.58 -2.57
N LYS A 165 22.80 8.51 -3.77
CA LYS A 165 23.50 7.30 -4.27
C LYS A 165 24.98 7.16 -3.84
N ASN A 166 25.42 7.82 -2.77
CA ASN A 166 26.83 7.83 -2.35
C ASN A 166 27.01 7.49 -0.87
N GLY A 167 28.17 6.94 -0.52
CA GLY A 167 28.49 6.57 0.86
C GLY A 167 27.51 5.55 1.41
N VAL A 168 27.14 5.70 2.69
CA VAL A 168 26.17 4.81 3.35
C VAL A 168 24.74 4.98 2.80
N HIS A 169 24.38 6.20 2.38
CA HIS A 169 23.07 6.53 1.82
C HIS A 169 22.75 5.75 0.53
N ALA A 170 23.79 5.30 -0.20
CA ALA A 170 23.61 4.44 -1.37
C ALA A 170 22.85 3.14 -1.07
N GLY A 171 22.82 2.69 0.18
CA GLY A 171 22.07 1.53 0.65
C GLY A 171 20.85 1.86 1.51
N TYR A 172 20.57 3.14 1.76
CA TYR A 172 19.40 3.60 2.50
C TYR A 172 18.31 4.04 1.53
N TYR A 173 17.07 3.78 1.91
CA TYR A 173 15.92 4.04 1.06
C TYR A 173 14.83 4.66 1.90
N GLY A 174 14.00 5.49 1.28
CA GLY A 174 12.92 6.21 1.95
C GLY A 174 13.41 6.95 3.19
N GLU A 175 14.59 7.54 3.12
CA GLU A 175 15.25 8.24 4.22
C GLU A 175 14.35 9.39 4.73
N VAL A 176 14.02 9.33 6.03
CA VAL A 176 13.27 10.36 6.72
C VAL A 176 14.12 10.97 7.82
N HIS A 177 14.29 12.28 7.76
CA HIS A 177 15.02 13.08 8.73
C HIS A 177 14.07 13.88 9.62
N GLY A 178 14.57 14.31 10.77
CA GLY A 178 13.87 15.29 11.60
C GLY A 178 13.75 14.91 13.06
N GLU A 179 14.06 13.67 13.44
CA GLU A 179 14.21 13.28 14.85
C GLU A 179 15.62 13.61 15.34
N HIS A 180 16.68 13.17 14.64
CA HIS A 180 18.06 13.54 14.94
C HIS A 180 18.55 14.75 14.11
N HIS A 181 18.47 14.66 12.78
CA HIS A 181 18.90 15.70 11.85
C HIS A 181 17.83 16.78 11.73
N LYS A 182 18.15 18.00 12.19
CA LYS A 182 17.20 19.12 12.24
C LYS A 182 17.24 20.04 11.02
N VAL A 183 17.95 19.64 9.97
CA VAL A 183 18.05 20.41 8.72
C VAL A 183 17.03 19.85 7.72
N PRO A 184 16.13 20.68 7.16
CA PRO A 184 15.21 20.25 6.11
C PRO A 184 15.95 19.66 4.89
N PRO A 185 15.29 18.81 4.10
CA PRO A 185 13.89 18.36 4.23
C PRO A 185 13.72 17.17 5.21
N VAL A 186 12.49 16.96 5.70
CA VAL A 186 12.11 15.70 6.40
C VAL A 186 12.11 14.53 5.42
N ASN A 187 11.54 14.72 4.23
CA ASN A 187 11.59 13.77 3.13
C ASN A 187 12.95 13.87 2.42
N PHE A 188 13.98 13.18 2.93
CA PHE A 188 15.34 13.30 2.41
C PHE A 188 15.47 12.70 1.01
N ASP A 189 14.82 11.55 0.77
CA ASP A 189 14.82 10.87 -0.52
C ASP A 189 13.83 11.44 -1.54
N GLY A 190 13.02 12.44 -1.16
CA GLY A 190 12.07 13.08 -2.06
C GLY A 190 10.97 12.14 -2.57
N ILE A 191 10.58 11.14 -1.77
CA ILE A 191 9.55 10.15 -2.12
C ILE A 191 8.22 10.82 -2.46
N ASP A 192 7.50 10.33 -3.48
CA ASP A 192 6.19 10.87 -3.87
C ASP A 192 5.09 10.55 -2.85
N TYR A 193 5.17 9.36 -2.23
CA TYR A 193 4.32 8.88 -1.14
C TYR A 193 2.90 8.46 -1.57
N ARG A 194 2.48 8.74 -2.82
CA ARG A 194 1.12 8.48 -3.28
C ARG A 194 1.08 7.25 -4.19
N PRO A 195 0.50 6.13 -3.71
CA PRO A 195 0.57 4.91 -4.48
C PRO A 195 -0.28 4.94 -5.76
N GLU A 196 0.32 4.60 -6.91
CA GLU A 196 -0.36 4.44 -8.19
C GLU A 196 -1.37 3.29 -8.18
N ILE A 197 -0.98 2.17 -7.55
CA ILE A 197 -1.72 0.91 -7.52
C ILE A 197 -2.07 0.51 -6.08
N GLY A 198 -3.14 -0.27 -5.89
CA GLY A 198 -3.42 -0.85 -4.58
C GLY A 198 -2.55 -2.09 -4.32
N VAL A 199 -1.78 -2.09 -3.24
CA VAL A 199 -0.93 -3.22 -2.83
C VAL A 199 -1.47 -3.85 -1.56
N GLY A 200 -1.47 -5.18 -1.52
CA GLY A 200 -1.65 -5.93 -0.29
C GLY A 200 -0.70 -7.12 -0.25
N ARG A 201 -0.42 -7.61 0.95
CA ARG A 201 0.45 -8.77 1.18
C ARG A 201 -0.28 -9.91 1.84
N TRP A 202 0.05 -11.14 1.47
CA TRP A 202 -0.19 -12.32 2.30
C TRP A 202 1.14 -12.78 2.89
N PRO A 203 1.46 -12.38 4.13
CA PRO A 203 2.69 -12.82 4.81
C PRO A 203 2.51 -14.28 5.23
N LEU A 204 2.70 -15.19 4.28
CA LEU A 204 2.47 -16.62 4.44
C LEU A 204 3.62 -17.37 3.78
N SER A 205 4.36 -18.17 4.57
CA SER A 205 5.52 -18.91 4.08
C SER A 205 5.19 -20.32 3.57
N THR A 206 3.94 -20.77 3.67
CA THR A 206 3.54 -22.15 3.29
C THR A 206 2.47 -22.20 2.21
N ALA A 207 2.57 -23.23 1.35
CA ALA A 207 1.61 -23.48 0.29
C ALA A 207 0.19 -23.75 0.83
N GLU A 208 0.09 -24.38 2.00
CA GLU A 208 -1.20 -24.63 2.68
C GLU A 208 -1.85 -23.32 3.15
N GLY A 209 -1.09 -22.45 3.82
CA GLY A 209 -1.59 -21.15 4.26
C GLY A 209 -2.13 -20.31 3.10
N VAL A 210 -1.37 -20.24 1.99
CA VAL A 210 -1.79 -19.51 0.78
C VAL A 210 -3.07 -20.09 0.17
N LEU A 211 -3.20 -21.43 0.17
CA LEU A 211 -4.41 -22.09 -0.33
C LEU A 211 -5.62 -21.78 0.56
N LEU A 212 -5.46 -21.87 1.89
CA LEU A 212 -6.52 -21.55 2.84
C LEU A 212 -6.97 -20.09 2.72
N GLN A 213 -6.02 -19.16 2.64
CA GLN A 213 -6.32 -17.74 2.46
C GLN A 213 -7.02 -17.47 1.12
N SER A 214 -6.60 -18.13 0.03
CA SER A 214 -7.28 -18.06 -1.26
C SER A 214 -8.74 -18.50 -1.18
N LEU A 215 -9.00 -19.65 -0.55
CA LEU A 215 -10.35 -20.18 -0.38
C LEU A 215 -11.21 -19.28 0.53
N LYS A 216 -10.63 -18.73 1.60
CA LYS A 216 -11.31 -17.80 2.50
C LYS A 216 -11.75 -16.53 1.78
N VAL A 217 -10.88 -15.92 0.96
CA VAL A 217 -11.23 -14.75 0.14
C VAL A 217 -12.36 -15.07 -0.84
N VAL A 218 -12.27 -16.19 -1.56
CA VAL A 218 -13.33 -16.62 -2.49
C VAL A 218 -14.66 -16.85 -1.77
N SER A 219 -14.63 -17.51 -0.61
CA SER A 219 -15.82 -17.78 0.20
C SER A 219 -16.46 -16.48 0.70
N TYR A 220 -15.63 -15.56 1.22
CA TYR A 220 -16.08 -14.25 1.68
C TYR A 220 -16.82 -13.48 0.58
N GLU A 221 -16.22 -13.35 -0.62
CA GLU A 221 -16.84 -12.57 -1.70
C GLU A 221 -18.11 -13.21 -2.27
N ARG A 222 -18.21 -14.55 -2.26
CA ARG A 222 -19.43 -15.25 -2.66
C ARG A 222 -20.59 -15.02 -1.69
N GLY A 223 -20.28 -14.85 -0.40
CA GLY A 223 -21.26 -14.56 0.64
C GLY A 223 -21.54 -13.07 0.84
N LEU A 224 -20.69 -12.19 0.30
CA LEU A 224 -20.71 -10.74 0.58
C LEU A 224 -22.05 -10.07 0.23
N ASP A 225 -22.67 -10.46 -0.88
CA ASP A 225 -23.93 -9.85 -1.34
C ASP A 225 -25.13 -10.15 -0.42
N ALA A 226 -25.02 -11.16 0.46
CA ALA A 226 -26.03 -11.48 1.47
C ALA A 226 -25.81 -10.75 2.80
N ARG A 227 -24.70 -10.01 2.97
CA ARG A 227 -24.36 -9.32 4.23
C ARG A 227 -24.93 -7.91 4.26
N SER A 228 -25.24 -7.44 5.47
CA SER A 228 -25.61 -6.06 5.75
C SER A 228 -24.37 -5.14 5.71
N ARG A 229 -24.58 -3.86 5.41
CA ARG A 229 -23.56 -2.81 5.51
C ARG A 229 -23.38 -2.42 6.97
N ARG A 230 -22.67 -3.24 7.73
CA ARG A 230 -22.36 -3.01 9.16
C ARG A 230 -20.87 -2.84 9.40
N VAL A 231 -20.49 -1.86 10.21
CA VAL A 231 -19.12 -1.68 10.72
C VAL A 231 -19.08 -1.60 12.24
N GLY A 232 -17.98 -2.04 12.82
CA GLY A 232 -17.65 -1.89 14.23
C GLY A 232 -16.57 -0.84 14.45
N LEU A 233 -16.76 0.07 15.41
CA LEU A 233 -15.75 1.05 15.84
C LEU A 233 -15.43 0.85 17.32
N VAL A 234 -14.17 0.55 17.63
CA VAL A 234 -13.70 0.21 18.98
C VAL A 234 -12.67 1.26 19.43
N ALA A 235 -13.06 2.11 20.38
CA ALA A 235 -12.20 3.16 20.92
C ALA A 235 -11.87 2.88 22.40
N CYS A 236 -10.59 2.68 22.69
CA CYS A 236 -10.10 2.33 24.03
C CYS A 236 -9.34 3.50 24.66
N GLY A 237 -9.34 3.56 25.99
CA GLY A 237 -8.54 4.51 26.77
C GLY A 237 -7.06 4.17 26.80
N GLY A 238 -6.29 4.99 27.51
CA GLY A 238 -4.87 4.74 27.81
C GLY A 238 -3.87 5.09 26.71
N TRP A 239 -4.30 5.44 25.49
CA TRP A 239 -3.45 5.92 24.39
C TRP A 239 -3.77 7.39 24.05
N VAL A 240 -4.60 7.64 23.03
CA VAL A 240 -5.21 8.95 22.72
C VAL A 240 -6.73 8.81 22.67
N ASP A 241 -7.47 9.84 23.07
CA ASP A 241 -8.93 9.84 22.95
C ASP A 241 -9.36 9.86 21.46
N SER A 242 -9.68 8.68 20.95
CA SER A 242 -10.07 8.45 19.55
C SER A 242 -11.58 8.56 19.31
N ARG A 243 -12.39 8.78 20.36
CA ARG A 243 -13.86 8.81 20.27
C ARG A 243 -14.35 9.90 19.32
N GLY A 244 -13.76 11.10 19.38
CA GLY A 244 -14.11 12.20 18.49
C GLY A 244 -13.85 11.88 17.02
N SER A 245 -12.71 11.27 16.72
CA SER A 245 -12.35 10.83 15.37
C SER A 245 -13.30 9.73 14.87
N PHE A 246 -13.60 8.73 15.69
CA PHE A 246 -14.53 7.66 15.32
C PHE A 246 -16.00 8.11 15.25
N GLU A 247 -16.38 9.15 15.99
CA GLU A 247 -17.66 9.83 15.79
C GLU A 247 -17.74 10.55 14.43
N ALA A 248 -16.65 11.17 13.97
CA ALA A 248 -16.59 11.74 12.63
C ALA A 248 -16.73 10.66 11.54
N VAL A 249 -16.02 9.54 11.68
CA VAL A 249 -16.14 8.37 10.80
C VAL A 249 -17.58 7.84 10.78
N SER A 250 -18.20 7.66 11.95
CA SER A 250 -19.59 7.20 12.05
C SER A 250 -20.58 8.11 11.31
N ARG A 251 -20.38 9.43 11.39
CA ARG A 251 -21.20 10.40 10.65
C ARG A 251 -20.96 10.32 9.14
N ALA A 252 -19.71 10.14 8.71
CA ALA A 252 -19.37 10.02 7.28
C ALA A 252 -19.99 8.78 6.62
N LEU A 253 -20.18 7.69 7.39
CA LEU A 253 -20.84 6.47 6.90
C LEU A 253 -22.38 6.56 6.92
N SER A 254 -22.95 7.54 7.63
CA SER A 254 -24.40 7.68 7.76
C SER A 254 -25.03 8.34 6.52
N PRO A 255 -26.27 7.99 6.13
CA PRO A 255 -27.12 6.93 6.71
C PRO A 255 -26.92 5.55 6.06
N GLY A 256 -25.89 5.38 5.21
CA GLY A 256 -25.72 4.20 4.35
C GLY A 256 -25.22 2.93 5.06
N TRP A 257 -24.84 3.02 6.33
CA TRP A 257 -24.24 1.96 7.11
C TRP A 257 -24.80 1.90 8.54
N GLU A 258 -24.93 0.68 9.07
CA GLU A 258 -25.06 0.46 10.51
C GLU A 258 -23.68 0.56 11.16
N VAL A 259 -23.56 1.37 12.19
CA VAL A 259 -22.30 1.58 12.92
C VAL A 259 -22.49 1.16 14.38
N GLU A 260 -21.85 0.06 14.78
CA GLU A 260 -21.77 -0.34 16.19
C GLU A 260 -20.54 0.29 16.84
N LYS A 261 -20.75 1.01 17.95
CA LYS A 261 -19.71 1.74 18.66
C LYS A 261 -19.44 1.10 20.01
N LEU A 262 -18.21 0.67 20.24
CA LEU A 262 -17.71 0.21 21.53
C LEU A 262 -16.67 1.21 22.03
N PHE A 263 -17.14 2.27 22.68
CA PHE A 263 -16.29 3.37 23.17
C PHE A 263 -16.16 3.27 24.68
N TYR A 264 -14.99 2.84 25.15
CA TYR A 264 -14.78 2.52 26.55
C TYR A 264 -14.34 3.73 27.39
N GLY A 265 -13.73 4.75 26.78
CA GLY A 265 -13.18 5.87 27.55
C GLY A 265 -12.17 5.37 28.57
N ASP A 266 -12.37 5.69 29.86
CA ASP A 266 -11.51 5.21 30.96
C ASP A 266 -11.92 3.82 31.49
N ALA A 267 -13.00 3.22 30.98
CA ALA A 267 -13.40 1.87 31.38
C ALA A 267 -12.52 0.81 30.71
N GLU A 268 -12.36 -0.33 31.39
CA GLU A 268 -11.73 -1.51 30.81
C GLU A 268 -12.55 -2.02 29.60
N PRO A 269 -11.90 -2.38 28.48
CA PRO A 269 -12.60 -2.98 27.35
C PRO A 269 -13.23 -4.33 27.71
N ASP A 270 -14.34 -4.64 27.03
CA ASP A 270 -14.99 -5.95 27.12
C ASP A 270 -14.54 -6.83 25.93
N PRO A 271 -13.60 -7.77 26.14
CA PRO A 271 -13.08 -8.59 25.05
C PRO A 271 -14.13 -9.53 24.45
N GLY A 272 -15.16 -9.93 25.22
CA GLY A 272 -16.25 -10.76 24.72
C GLY A 272 -17.07 -10.00 23.69
N ARG A 273 -17.45 -8.75 24.00
CA ARG A 273 -18.21 -7.89 23.07
C ARG A 273 -17.43 -7.54 21.82
N VAL A 274 -16.11 -7.30 21.93
CA VAL A 274 -15.27 -7.04 20.75
C VAL A 274 -15.13 -8.29 19.89
N ALA A 275 -14.96 -9.47 20.50
CA ALA A 275 -14.89 -10.74 19.77
C ALA A 275 -16.22 -11.09 19.08
N GLU A 276 -17.36 -10.86 19.73
CA GLU A 276 -18.70 -11.00 19.13
C GLU A 276 -18.87 -10.08 17.92
N LEU A 277 -18.47 -8.81 18.04
CA LEU A 277 -18.53 -7.84 16.94
C LEU A 277 -17.63 -8.26 15.75
N ALA A 278 -16.42 -8.74 16.03
CA ALA A 278 -15.46 -9.16 15.01
C ALA A 278 -15.84 -10.47 14.31
N SER A 279 -16.42 -11.44 15.03
CA SER A 279 -16.86 -12.75 14.51
C SER A 279 -18.29 -12.75 13.95
N GLY A 280 -19.04 -11.67 14.20
CA GLY A 280 -20.43 -11.48 13.81
C GLY A 280 -20.62 -11.13 12.32
N ASP A 281 -21.54 -10.22 12.04
CA ASP A 281 -21.93 -9.81 10.70
C ASP A 281 -21.28 -8.51 10.21
N ALA A 282 -20.48 -7.84 11.04
CA ALA A 282 -19.72 -6.65 10.65
C ALA A 282 -18.75 -6.95 9.50
N LEU A 283 -18.80 -6.13 8.44
CA LEU A 283 -17.89 -6.25 7.29
C LEU A 283 -16.47 -5.83 7.66
N LEU A 284 -16.37 -4.83 8.55
CA LEU A 284 -15.12 -4.26 9.03
C LEU A 284 -15.24 -3.90 10.51
N VAL A 285 -14.18 -4.16 11.29
CA VAL A 285 -14.02 -3.67 12.66
C VAL A 285 -12.73 -2.86 12.77
N ALA A 286 -12.86 -1.60 13.17
CA ALA A 286 -11.74 -0.68 13.34
C ALA A 286 -11.47 -0.43 14.83
N HIS A 287 -10.22 -0.57 15.23
CA HIS A 287 -9.73 -0.41 16.59
C HIS A 287 -8.78 0.78 16.70
N ALA A 288 -8.91 1.56 17.78
CA ALA A 288 -7.94 2.56 18.20
C ALA A 288 -7.66 2.41 19.69
N GLY A 289 -6.40 2.14 20.01
CA GLY A 289 -5.94 1.82 21.36
C GLY A 289 -4.55 1.18 21.34
N HIS A 290 -4.13 0.63 22.47
CA HIS A 290 -2.87 -0.11 22.57
C HIS A 290 -2.92 -1.42 21.77
N GLY A 291 -1.77 -1.80 21.22
CA GLY A 291 -1.61 -3.03 20.45
C GLY A 291 -0.26 -3.68 20.73
N SER A 292 -0.16 -4.95 20.38
CA SER A 292 1.09 -5.70 20.28
C SER A 292 0.96 -6.79 19.23
N GLU A 293 2.01 -7.58 19.04
CA GLU A 293 2.00 -8.76 18.19
C GLU A 293 0.95 -9.79 18.66
N ALA A 294 0.51 -9.73 19.92
CA ALA A 294 -0.49 -10.63 20.47
C ALA A 294 -1.95 -10.21 20.17
N GLY A 295 -2.19 -8.93 19.85
CA GLY A 295 -3.52 -8.42 19.52
C GLY A 295 -3.79 -6.99 19.99
N TRP A 296 -5.07 -6.68 20.12
CA TRP A 296 -5.58 -5.40 20.63
C TRP A 296 -5.69 -5.50 22.15
N ALA A 297 -4.97 -4.64 22.88
CA ALA A 297 -4.84 -4.75 24.33
C ALA A 297 -6.21 -4.67 25.03
N GLY A 298 -6.53 -5.68 25.84
CA GLY A 298 -7.83 -5.79 26.53
C GLY A 298 -9.03 -6.09 25.63
N CYS A 299 -8.86 -6.11 24.30
CA CYS A 299 -9.97 -6.22 23.34
C CYS A 299 -10.01 -7.54 22.59
N LEU A 300 -8.97 -7.85 21.82
CA LEU A 300 -8.99 -8.98 20.89
C LEU A 300 -7.61 -9.59 20.78
N ALA A 301 -7.46 -10.79 21.32
CA ALA A 301 -6.22 -11.57 21.27
C ALA A 301 -6.30 -12.70 20.24
N ILE A 302 -5.15 -13.21 19.84
CA ILE A 302 -5.06 -14.29 18.83
C ILE A 302 -5.87 -15.54 19.19
N ASP A 303 -5.94 -15.92 20.48
CA ASP A 303 -6.68 -17.10 20.90
C ASP A 303 -8.20 -16.97 20.73
N ALA A 304 -8.73 -15.75 20.76
CA ALA A 304 -10.15 -15.50 20.48
C ALA A 304 -10.50 -15.81 19.01
N LEU A 305 -9.55 -15.63 18.08
CA LEU A 305 -9.76 -15.93 16.66
C LEU A 305 -9.93 -17.44 16.40
N ARG A 306 -9.32 -18.28 17.22
CA ARG A 306 -9.41 -19.75 17.11
C ARG A 306 -10.80 -20.29 17.47
N GLN A 307 -11.57 -19.52 18.22
CA GLN A 307 -12.91 -19.88 18.67
C GLN A 307 -13.99 -19.51 17.65
N TRP A 308 -13.62 -18.91 16.52
CA TRP A 308 -14.58 -18.51 15.50
C TRP A 308 -15.09 -19.76 14.77
N GLU A 309 -16.36 -20.10 14.97
CA GLU A 309 -16.96 -21.31 14.43
C GLU A 309 -17.44 -21.19 12.97
N ARG A 310 -17.50 -19.95 12.45
CA ARG A 310 -17.99 -19.65 11.09
C ARG A 310 -16.88 -19.08 10.23
N LEU A 311 -16.97 -19.33 8.92
CA LEU A 311 -16.22 -18.60 7.87
C LEU A 311 -16.73 -17.14 7.74
N ASN A 312 -17.09 -16.49 8.85
CA ASN A 312 -17.42 -15.07 8.90
C ASN A 312 -16.12 -14.28 8.89
N ALA A 313 -15.46 -14.29 7.73
CA ALA A 313 -14.24 -13.54 7.58
C ALA A 313 -14.58 -12.05 7.63
N THR A 314 -13.87 -11.30 8.47
CA THR A 314 -14.08 -9.87 8.71
C THR A 314 -12.79 -9.12 8.38
N ILE A 315 -12.91 -7.87 7.97
CA ILE A 315 -11.75 -6.99 7.78
C ILE A 315 -11.43 -6.36 9.13
N LEU A 316 -10.21 -6.55 9.63
CA LEU A 316 -9.78 -5.96 10.89
C LEU A 316 -8.84 -4.79 10.62
N VAL A 317 -9.03 -3.68 11.31
CA VAL A 317 -8.22 -2.47 11.17
C VAL A 317 -7.78 -1.98 12.54
N SER A 318 -6.54 -1.54 12.70
CA SER A 318 -6.03 -1.10 14.01
C SER A 318 -5.09 0.10 13.88
N ALA A 319 -5.34 1.13 14.71
CA ALA A 319 -4.38 2.19 15.01
C ALA A 319 -3.48 1.85 16.22
N GLY A 320 -3.28 0.57 16.53
CA GLY A 320 -2.43 0.09 17.62
C GLY A 320 -1.01 -0.27 17.18
N CYS A 321 -0.05 -0.15 18.11
CA CYS A 321 1.35 -0.48 17.89
C CYS A 321 1.56 -1.98 17.61
N GLY A 322 2.47 -2.33 16.71
CA GLY A 322 2.98 -3.70 16.53
C GLY A 322 1.94 -4.76 16.15
N THR A 323 0.72 -4.36 15.78
CA THR A 323 -0.32 -5.33 15.48
C THR A 323 -0.17 -5.93 14.08
N ALA A 324 0.64 -5.31 13.22
CA ALA A 324 0.97 -5.76 11.88
C ALA A 324 2.48 -5.81 11.62
N VAL A 325 3.30 -6.17 12.64
CA VAL A 325 4.73 -6.45 12.42
C VAL A 325 4.88 -7.43 11.24
N MET A 326 5.62 -7.02 10.23
CA MET A 326 5.90 -7.77 9.02
C MET A 326 7.34 -8.29 8.97
N SER A 327 8.26 -7.63 9.67
CA SER A 327 9.64 -8.07 9.75
C SER A 327 10.37 -7.43 10.93
N THR A 328 11.64 -7.81 11.14
CA THR A 328 12.52 -7.24 12.17
C THR A 328 12.67 -5.71 12.06
N GLN A 329 12.80 -5.06 13.22
CA GLN A 329 13.01 -3.62 13.36
C GLN A 329 14.49 -3.33 13.65
N ALA A 330 15.31 -3.42 12.60
CA ALA A 330 16.74 -3.18 12.69
C ALA A 330 17.08 -1.70 13.00
N PRO A 331 18.25 -1.41 13.58
CA PRO A 331 19.18 -2.35 14.19
C PRO A 331 18.82 -2.64 15.67
N TYR A 332 17.60 -2.35 16.12
CA TYR A 332 17.19 -2.59 17.50
C TYR A 332 17.06 -4.08 17.78
N GLU A 333 16.36 -4.78 16.90
CA GLU A 333 16.21 -6.22 16.89
C GLU A 333 17.33 -6.89 16.08
N GLY A 334 17.49 -8.20 16.24
CA GLY A 334 18.42 -8.95 15.42
C GLY A 334 18.02 -8.93 13.96
N TYR A 335 18.99 -8.85 13.04
CA TYR A 335 18.74 -8.82 11.61
C TYR A 335 19.93 -9.37 10.81
N THR A 336 19.66 -9.80 9.58
CA THR A 336 20.67 -10.11 8.59
C THR A 336 20.87 -8.87 7.69
N ASP A 337 22.10 -8.39 7.53
CA ASP A 337 22.39 -7.24 6.67
C ASP A 337 22.48 -7.61 5.18
N VAL A 338 22.57 -6.62 4.30
CA VAL A 338 22.71 -6.81 2.84
C VAL A 338 23.97 -7.57 2.41
N LEU A 339 24.97 -7.71 3.28
CA LEU A 339 26.19 -8.49 3.04
C LEU A 339 26.08 -9.92 3.58
N GLY A 340 24.96 -10.26 4.24
CA GLY A 340 24.71 -11.55 4.87
C GLY A 340 25.30 -11.70 6.28
N ALA A 341 25.77 -10.60 6.90
CA ALA A 341 26.22 -10.61 8.28
C ALA A 341 25.03 -10.62 9.25
N GLU A 342 25.19 -11.30 10.37
CA GLU A 342 24.17 -11.40 11.42
C GLU A 342 24.46 -10.41 12.53
N HIS A 343 23.46 -9.61 12.87
CA HIS A 343 23.51 -8.64 13.97
C HIS A 343 22.58 -9.09 15.09
N PRO A 344 23.04 -9.17 16.36
CA PRO A 344 22.16 -9.43 17.49
C PRO A 344 21.22 -8.26 17.81
N GLY A 345 21.55 -7.03 17.38
CA GLY A 345 20.76 -5.83 17.59
C GLY A 345 21.02 -5.15 18.93
N THR A 346 20.70 -3.86 19.02
CA THR A 346 21.00 -3.05 20.21
C THR A 346 20.19 -3.44 21.43
N ASN A 347 18.99 -4.03 21.26
CA ASN A 347 18.20 -4.57 22.36
C ASN A 347 18.90 -5.76 23.04
N ALA A 348 19.82 -6.43 22.33
CA ALA A 348 20.69 -7.49 22.85
C ALA A 348 22.08 -6.98 23.28
N GLY A 349 22.28 -5.65 23.33
CA GLY A 349 23.52 -5.02 23.79
C GLY A 349 24.56 -4.72 22.71
N GLU A 350 24.23 -4.89 21.43
CA GLU A 350 25.10 -4.40 20.33
C GLU A 350 25.23 -2.88 20.36
N VAL A 351 26.42 -2.37 20.02
CA VAL A 351 26.67 -0.94 19.89
C VAL A 351 27.39 -0.70 18.57
N PHE A 352 26.75 0.07 17.69
CA PHE A 352 27.29 0.45 16.40
C PHE A 352 28.26 1.63 16.55
N SER A 353 29.45 1.49 15.96
CA SER A 353 30.51 2.53 15.99
C SER A 353 30.53 3.42 14.74
N CYS A 354 29.77 3.03 13.72
CA CYS A 354 29.45 3.76 12.51
C CYS A 354 27.99 3.47 12.15
N GLU A 355 27.50 4.07 11.07
CA GLU A 355 26.17 3.81 10.56
C GLU A 355 25.95 2.29 10.34
N PRO A 356 24.83 1.73 10.83
CA PRO A 356 24.55 0.30 10.71
C PRO A 356 24.37 -0.10 9.24
N PRO A 357 24.87 -1.26 8.80
CA PRO A 357 24.59 -1.73 7.46
C PRO A 357 23.08 -1.93 7.26
N PRO A 358 22.53 -1.65 6.07
CA PRO A 358 21.09 -1.80 5.84
C PRO A 358 20.67 -3.27 5.92
N PRO A 359 19.42 -3.55 6.34
CA PRO A 359 18.91 -4.92 6.37
C PRO A 359 18.80 -5.51 4.96
N ALA A 360 19.09 -6.81 4.84
CA ALA A 360 18.73 -7.54 3.63
C ALA A 360 17.22 -7.51 3.41
N CYS A 361 16.80 -7.45 2.14
CA CYS A 361 15.37 -7.48 1.79
C CYS A 361 14.67 -8.80 2.15
N TYR A 362 15.41 -9.86 2.50
CA TYR A 362 14.87 -11.10 3.06
C TYR A 362 15.41 -11.32 4.48
N GLN A 363 14.56 -11.76 5.41
CA GLN A 363 14.91 -11.98 6.81
C GLN A 363 14.50 -13.38 7.32
N PRO A 364 15.01 -14.48 6.75
CA PRO A 364 14.58 -15.84 7.11
C PRO A 364 14.85 -16.25 8.56
N LYS A 365 15.72 -15.53 9.28
CA LYS A 365 16.04 -15.78 10.69
C LYS A 365 15.35 -14.81 11.65
N HIS A 366 15.01 -13.62 11.18
CA HIS A 366 14.54 -12.50 12.00
C HIS A 366 13.18 -12.02 11.47
N ASN A 367 12.19 -12.90 11.60
CA ASN A 367 10.86 -12.71 11.05
C ASN A 367 9.78 -12.99 12.10
N PRO A 368 9.47 -12.01 12.97
CA PRO A 368 8.44 -12.17 13.99
C PRO A 368 7.03 -12.16 13.38
N THR A 369 6.15 -13.01 13.92
CA THR A 369 4.77 -13.15 13.44
C THR A 369 3.80 -12.25 14.23
N SER A 370 3.13 -11.33 13.55
CA SER A 370 2.17 -10.40 14.17
C SER A 370 0.77 -10.97 14.38
N PHE A 371 -0.09 -10.21 15.10
CA PHE A 371 -1.51 -10.53 15.23
C PHE A 371 -2.21 -10.48 13.86
N GLY A 372 -1.90 -9.46 13.07
CA GLY A 372 -2.42 -9.29 11.71
C GLY A 372 -2.12 -10.52 10.87
N GLU A 373 -0.87 -10.94 10.78
CA GLU A 373 -0.49 -12.16 10.05
C GLU A 373 -1.22 -13.40 10.56
N ARG A 374 -1.19 -13.67 11.88
CA ARG A 374 -1.84 -14.86 12.45
C ARG A 374 -3.35 -14.89 12.23
N SER A 375 -3.99 -13.72 12.11
CA SER A 375 -5.41 -13.61 11.80
C SER A 375 -5.76 -14.07 10.38
N LEU A 376 -4.78 -14.08 9.46
CA LEU A 376 -4.94 -14.55 8.08
C LEU A 376 -4.65 -16.06 7.93
N GLN A 377 -3.73 -16.62 8.73
CA GLN A 377 -3.20 -17.98 8.53
C GLN A 377 -4.24 -19.11 8.64
N ASN A 378 -5.33 -18.90 9.39
CA ASN A 378 -6.32 -19.94 9.65
C ASN A 378 -7.52 -19.87 8.69
N ALA A 379 -8.24 -21.00 8.57
CA ALA A 379 -9.49 -21.09 7.81
C ALA A 379 -10.58 -20.13 8.36
N VAL A 380 -10.55 -19.91 9.67
CA VAL A 380 -11.38 -18.93 10.39
C VAL A 380 -10.50 -17.76 10.85
N GLY A 381 -11.08 -16.57 10.97
CA GLY A 381 -10.32 -15.35 11.29
C GLY A 381 -10.57 -14.24 10.28
N ALA A 382 -9.62 -13.31 10.16
CA ALA A 382 -9.76 -12.15 9.29
C ALA A 382 -9.59 -12.54 7.81
N VAL A 383 -10.32 -11.86 6.92
CA VAL A 383 -10.06 -11.92 5.46
C VAL A 383 -8.93 -10.98 5.07
N ALA A 384 -8.78 -9.89 5.82
CA ALA A 384 -7.74 -8.89 5.65
C ALA A 384 -7.50 -8.16 6.98
N TYR A 385 -6.30 -7.60 7.11
CA TYR A 385 -5.84 -6.82 8.23
C TYR A 385 -5.14 -5.54 7.75
N PHE A 386 -5.47 -4.39 8.33
CA PHE A 386 -4.74 -3.14 8.11
C PHE A 386 -4.25 -2.57 9.45
N GLY A 387 -2.95 -2.40 9.62
CA GLY A 387 -2.40 -1.91 10.87
C GLY A 387 -0.95 -1.50 10.80
N CYS A 388 -0.38 -1.19 11.96
CA CYS A 388 0.96 -0.63 12.08
C CYS A 388 1.99 -1.72 12.38
N ASP A 389 3.11 -1.66 11.65
CA ASP A 389 4.26 -2.55 11.81
C ASP A 389 4.97 -2.33 13.15
N THR A 390 5.18 -1.07 13.56
CA THR A 390 5.84 -0.72 14.84
C THR A 390 4.96 0.21 15.68
N GLY A 391 5.53 1.16 16.43
CA GLY A 391 4.79 2.15 17.21
C GLY A 391 3.85 3.02 16.37
N SER A 392 2.57 3.07 16.75
CA SER A 392 1.53 3.92 16.16
C SER A 392 1.42 5.25 16.93
N GLN A 393 1.41 6.38 16.21
CA GLN A 393 1.26 7.73 16.74
C GLN A 393 -0.19 8.23 16.57
N PRO A 394 -0.63 9.24 17.34
CA PRO A 394 -2.01 9.76 17.25
C PRO A 394 -2.47 10.13 15.84
N CYS A 395 -1.57 10.61 14.96
CA CYS A 395 -1.89 10.90 13.56
C CYS A 395 -2.35 9.65 12.77
N ALA A 396 -2.05 8.44 13.21
CA ALA A 396 -2.56 7.20 12.62
C ALA A 396 -4.11 7.13 12.60
N LEU A 397 -4.79 7.87 13.47
CA LEU A 397 -6.26 8.00 13.44
C LEU A 397 -6.76 8.60 12.13
N THR A 398 -5.99 9.49 11.49
CA THR A 398 -6.33 10.06 10.19
C THR A 398 -6.29 8.99 9.10
N LEU A 399 -5.29 8.11 9.15
CA LEU A 399 -5.13 7.01 8.20
C LEU A 399 -6.23 5.94 8.37
N VAL A 400 -6.44 5.46 9.60
CA VAL A 400 -7.51 4.49 9.90
C VAL A 400 -8.89 5.08 9.63
N GLY A 401 -9.12 6.34 10.01
CA GLY A 401 -10.37 7.03 9.73
C GLY A 401 -10.65 7.14 8.24
N ALA A 402 -9.68 7.61 7.45
CA ALA A 402 -9.81 7.73 5.99
C ALA A 402 -10.03 6.37 5.31
N PHE A 403 -9.41 5.30 5.81
CA PHE A 403 -9.63 3.95 5.31
C PHE A 403 -11.10 3.52 5.47
N VAL A 404 -11.67 3.75 6.65
CA VAL A 404 -13.07 3.40 6.94
C VAL A 404 -14.04 4.30 6.19
N GLU A 405 -13.79 5.62 6.13
CA GLU A 405 -14.58 6.58 5.34
C GLU A 405 -14.65 6.20 3.86
N GLY A 406 -13.57 5.61 3.32
CA GLY A 406 -13.50 5.13 1.95
C GLY A 406 -14.59 4.12 1.56
N LEU A 407 -15.20 3.43 2.54
CA LEU A 407 -16.32 2.50 2.31
C LEU A 407 -17.54 3.17 1.68
N SER A 408 -17.71 4.48 1.89
CA SER A 408 -18.83 5.26 1.33
C SER A 408 -18.38 6.27 0.26
N ALA A 409 -17.08 6.37 0.00
CA ALA A 409 -16.53 7.34 -0.94
C ALA A 409 -16.69 6.93 -2.42
N GLN A 410 -16.93 5.65 -2.68
CA GLN A 410 -17.14 5.07 -4.01
C GLN A 410 -18.31 4.08 -3.97
N ASP A 411 -18.93 3.79 -5.12
CA ASP A 411 -20.08 2.88 -5.18
C ASP A 411 -19.71 1.44 -4.79
N GLU A 412 -18.56 0.96 -5.26
CA GLU A 412 -18.07 -0.41 -5.06
C GLU A 412 -16.55 -0.40 -4.81
N PRO A 413 -16.08 0.21 -3.71
CA PRO A 413 -14.66 0.24 -3.40
C PRO A 413 -14.14 -1.19 -3.19
N ARG A 414 -12.84 -1.37 -3.46
CA ARG A 414 -12.09 -2.56 -3.06
C ARG A 414 -11.08 -2.20 -1.99
N LEU A 415 -10.58 -3.22 -1.31
CA LEU A 415 -9.65 -3.07 -0.19
C LEU A 415 -8.42 -2.21 -0.55
N GLY A 416 -7.84 -2.41 -1.74
CA GLY A 416 -6.72 -1.63 -2.25
C GLY A 416 -7.10 -0.19 -2.61
N ASP A 417 -8.36 0.08 -2.99
CA ASP A 417 -8.84 1.45 -3.18
C ASP A 417 -8.97 2.17 -1.82
N LEU A 418 -9.44 1.46 -0.79
CA LEU A 418 -9.48 2.00 0.58
C LEU A 418 -8.09 2.35 1.09
N TRP A 419 -7.12 1.44 0.92
CA TRP A 419 -5.73 1.66 1.33
C TRP A 419 -5.10 2.84 0.60
N ARG A 420 -5.15 2.87 -0.74
CA ARG A 420 -4.59 3.98 -1.53
C ARG A 420 -5.26 5.31 -1.20
N GLY A 421 -6.59 5.29 -1.05
CA GLY A 421 -7.37 6.46 -0.66
C GLY A 421 -6.99 6.96 0.73
N ALA A 422 -6.78 6.06 1.69
CA ALA A 422 -6.34 6.38 3.04
C ALA A 422 -4.95 7.02 3.04
N VAL A 423 -3.98 6.44 2.32
CA VAL A 423 -2.62 7.00 2.21
C VAL A 423 -2.64 8.39 1.56
N SER A 424 -3.41 8.57 0.49
CA SER A 424 -3.55 9.88 -0.17
C SER A 424 -4.22 10.90 0.75
N ALA A 425 -5.28 10.51 1.46
CA ALA A 425 -5.95 11.38 2.42
C ALA A 425 -5.04 11.72 3.61
N TYR A 426 -4.20 10.78 4.04
CA TYR A 426 -3.21 11.01 5.09
C TYR A 426 -2.19 12.06 4.67
N TRP A 427 -1.64 11.94 3.45
CA TRP A 427 -0.76 12.95 2.86
C TRP A 427 -1.35 14.36 2.92
N ASP A 428 -2.61 14.49 2.48
CA ASP A 428 -3.31 15.78 2.40
C ASP A 428 -3.70 16.33 3.78
N ARG A 429 -4.31 15.50 4.64
CA ARG A 429 -4.86 15.93 5.93
C ARG A 429 -3.78 16.22 6.97
N GLU A 430 -2.67 15.49 6.94
CA GLU A 430 -1.50 15.74 7.80
C GLU A 430 -0.48 16.70 7.17
N ARG A 431 -0.73 17.16 5.93
CA ARG A 431 0.10 18.15 5.21
C ARG A 431 1.56 17.71 5.11
N LEU A 432 1.81 16.46 4.72
CA LEU A 432 3.14 15.85 4.77
C LEU A 432 4.21 16.63 4.00
N ALA A 433 3.84 17.22 2.85
CA ALA A 433 4.73 18.05 2.04
C ALA A 433 5.26 19.31 2.76
N GLU A 434 4.55 19.77 3.80
CA GLU A 434 4.86 21.00 4.53
C GLU A 434 5.60 20.74 5.84
N ILE A 435 5.82 19.48 6.20
CA ILE A 435 6.49 19.13 7.45
C ILE A 435 7.96 19.52 7.35
N VAL A 436 8.40 20.30 8.33
CA VAL A 436 9.80 20.65 8.54
C VAL A 436 10.26 20.16 9.91
N PRO A 437 11.56 19.85 10.09
CA PRO A 437 12.07 19.45 11.40
C PRO A 437 11.82 20.53 12.46
N THR A 438 11.61 20.08 13.69
CA THR A 438 11.53 20.94 14.88
C THR A 438 12.37 20.34 16.00
N GLU A 439 12.49 21.03 17.14
CA GLU A 439 13.09 20.43 18.35
C GLU A 439 12.40 19.12 18.77
N SER A 440 11.10 19.01 18.55
CA SER A 440 10.36 17.77 18.76
C SER A 440 10.69 16.74 17.68
N TRP A 441 10.77 15.47 18.08
CA TRP A 441 10.84 14.32 17.17
C TRP A 441 9.53 14.07 16.42
N TYR A 442 8.41 14.56 16.98
CA TYR A 442 7.06 14.19 16.52
C TYR A 442 6.75 14.55 15.06
N PRO A 443 7.15 15.71 14.50
CA PRO A 443 6.85 16.04 13.11
C PRO A 443 7.41 15.02 12.11
N ALA A 444 8.64 14.53 12.30
CA ALA A 444 9.19 13.46 11.47
C ALA A 444 8.34 12.19 11.58
N SER A 445 7.85 11.87 12.78
CA SER A 445 6.97 10.71 13.00
C SER A 445 5.63 10.80 12.29
N ILE A 446 5.10 12.01 12.07
CA ILE A 446 3.91 12.19 11.23
C ILE A 446 4.25 11.80 9.79
N PHE A 447 5.41 12.23 9.27
CA PHE A 447 5.82 11.88 7.90
C PHE A 447 5.94 10.37 7.71
N PHE A 448 6.68 9.65 8.56
CA PHE A 448 6.87 8.21 8.37
C PHE A 448 5.73 7.33 8.89
N GLN A 449 4.67 7.90 9.48
CA GLN A 449 3.58 7.09 10.06
C GLN A 449 2.84 6.27 9.02
N GLY A 450 2.51 6.86 7.86
CA GLY A 450 1.82 6.14 6.79
C GLY A 450 2.69 5.02 6.19
N MET A 451 4.01 5.20 6.15
CA MET A 451 4.95 4.20 5.64
C MET A 451 4.99 2.93 6.47
N LYS A 452 4.68 3.01 7.78
CA LYS A 452 4.63 1.86 8.71
C LYS A 452 3.32 1.06 8.66
N PHE A 453 2.32 1.54 7.93
CA PHE A 453 1.03 0.88 7.89
C PHE A 453 0.94 -0.08 6.70
N VAL A 454 0.69 -1.36 7.00
CA VAL A 454 0.71 -2.43 6.01
C VAL A 454 -0.69 -3.02 5.86
N LEU A 455 -1.07 -3.31 4.61
CA LEU A 455 -2.29 -4.01 4.27
C LEU A 455 -1.99 -5.50 4.06
N PHE A 456 -2.34 -6.34 5.04
CA PHE A 456 -2.36 -7.78 4.85
C PHE A 456 -3.70 -8.21 4.24
N GLY A 457 -3.73 -8.62 2.99
CA GLY A 457 -4.97 -8.99 2.32
C GLY A 457 -4.88 -8.89 0.81
N ASP A 458 -5.92 -9.37 0.14
CA ASP A 458 -6.06 -9.19 -1.31
C ASP A 458 -6.53 -7.75 -1.62
N PRO A 459 -5.74 -6.92 -2.31
CA PRO A 459 -6.14 -5.55 -2.65
C PRO A 459 -7.35 -5.47 -3.58
N ALA A 460 -7.66 -6.53 -4.33
CA ALA A 460 -8.86 -6.60 -5.16
C ALA A 460 -10.10 -7.13 -4.40
N LEU A 461 -9.99 -7.39 -3.09
CA LEU A 461 -11.10 -7.83 -2.26
C LEU A 461 -12.25 -6.81 -2.31
N ARG A 462 -13.44 -7.28 -2.67
CA ARG A 462 -14.68 -6.49 -2.54
C ARG A 462 -14.97 -6.26 -1.07
N VAL A 463 -15.26 -5.02 -0.66
CA VAL A 463 -15.51 -4.70 0.76
C VAL A 463 -16.96 -4.28 1.03
N VAL A 464 -17.79 -4.24 -0.02
CA VAL A 464 -19.22 -3.91 0.07
C VAL A 464 -20.08 -4.88 -0.77
N PRO A 465 -21.32 -5.16 -0.33
CA PRO A 465 -22.34 -5.81 -1.17
C PRO A 465 -22.58 -5.00 -2.45
N ARG A 466 -22.80 -5.69 -3.58
CA ARG A 466 -23.13 -5.07 -4.87
C ARG A 466 -24.41 -4.27 -4.72
N ILE A 467 -24.43 -3.08 -5.33
CA ILE A 467 -25.67 -2.35 -5.48
C ILE A 467 -26.45 -3.05 -6.58
N LEU A 468 -27.52 -3.76 -6.24
CA LEU A 468 -28.46 -4.28 -7.24
C LEU A 468 -29.07 -3.09 -7.97
N LYS A 469 -28.51 -2.74 -9.14
CA LYS A 469 -29.14 -1.80 -10.06
C LYS A 469 -30.47 -2.41 -10.49
N LYS A 470 -31.56 -1.83 -9.99
CA LYS A 470 -32.92 -2.18 -10.41
C LYS A 470 -33.17 -1.78 -11.85
#